data_AF-A0A7W0S0L6-F1
#
_entry.id   AF-A0A7W0S0L6-F1
#
_cell.length_a   1.000
_cell.length_b   1.000
_cell.length_c   1.000
_cell.angle_alpha   90.00
_cell.angle_beta   90.00
_cell.angle_gamma   90.00
#
_symmetry.space_group_name_H-M   'P 1'
#
loop_
_entity.id
_entity.type
_entity.pdbx_description
1 polymer ?
#
loop_
_entity_poly.entity_id
_entity_poly.type
_entity_poly.pdbx_seq_one_letter_code
_entity_poly.pdbx_strand_id
1 'polypeptide(L)'
;MAYDPRTDTGIPTEPVGSLPRPTKLQAAYADYDAGTITKDQLEAEQDEAVRDSISRMEATGSPIVSDGEQRWSSFATYPITDTLAGTGLAPNLAGTGGQYFAIFADGHHRQLPRLTGGPFKYKTFA
;
A
#
# COMPACT_ATOMS: atom_id res chain seq x y z
N MET A 1 3.84 17.58 -27.51
CA MET A 1 2.67 18.46 -27.34
C MET A 1 2.39 18.57 -25.86
N ALA A 2 2.04 19.75 -25.34
CA ALA A 2 1.65 19.89 -23.93
C ALA A 2 0.29 19.19 -23.75
N TYR A 3 0.19 18.29 -22.78
CA TYR A 3 -1.04 17.62 -22.44
C TYR A 3 -2.07 18.66 -21.92
N ASP A 4 -3.23 18.79 -22.58
CA ASP A 4 -4.35 19.62 -22.11
C ASP A 4 -5.49 18.70 -21.65
N PRO A 5 -5.76 18.61 -20.34
CA PRO A 5 -6.76 17.70 -19.80
C PRO A 5 -8.21 18.07 -20.14
N ARG A 6 -8.44 19.18 -20.85
CA ARG A 6 -9.76 19.64 -21.25
C ARG A 6 -10.16 19.19 -22.66
N THR A 7 -9.28 18.51 -23.42
CA THR A 7 -9.48 18.28 -24.86
C THR A 7 -10.48 17.17 -25.22
N ASP A 8 -10.80 16.24 -24.31
CA ASP A 8 -11.69 15.10 -24.61
C ASP A 8 -13.05 15.14 -23.88
N THR A 9 -13.09 15.56 -22.62
CA THR A 9 -14.31 15.53 -21.77
C THR A 9 -14.70 16.89 -21.20
N GLY A 10 -13.87 17.92 -21.37
CA GLY A 10 -14.04 19.26 -20.79
C GLY A 10 -13.77 19.37 -19.27
N ILE A 11 -13.72 18.24 -18.55
CA ILE A 11 -13.40 18.17 -17.12
C ILE A 11 -12.26 17.15 -16.91
N PRO A 12 -11.07 17.61 -16.48
CA PRO A 12 -9.97 16.73 -16.09
C PRO A 12 -10.40 15.73 -15.01
N THR A 13 -10.12 14.44 -15.19
CA THR A 13 -10.35 13.41 -14.17
C THR A 13 -9.12 12.53 -14.01
N GLU A 14 -8.78 12.17 -12.77
CA GLU A 14 -7.65 11.30 -12.43
C GLU A 14 -8.00 10.38 -11.26
N PRO A 15 -7.34 9.22 -11.13
CA PRO A 15 -7.42 8.41 -9.92
C PRO A 15 -6.70 9.10 -8.76
N VAL A 16 -7.24 8.98 -7.54
CA VAL A 16 -6.63 9.57 -6.33
C VAL A 16 -5.36 8.83 -5.91
N GLY A 17 -5.29 7.52 -6.14
CA GLY A 17 -4.17 6.68 -5.70
C GLY A 17 -4.54 5.20 -5.78
N SER A 18 -4.78 4.58 -4.61
CA SER A 18 -5.00 3.14 -4.46
C SER A 18 -6.02 2.52 -5.43
N LEU A 19 -5.69 1.32 -5.94
CA LEU A 19 -6.59 0.44 -6.68
C LEU A 19 -6.83 -0.85 -5.88
N PRO A 20 -7.91 -1.61 -6.17
CA PRO A 20 -8.09 -2.94 -5.59
C PRO A 20 -6.90 -3.85 -5.89
N ARG A 21 -6.36 -4.50 -4.86
CA ARG A 21 -5.28 -5.48 -5.04
C ARG A 21 -5.79 -6.70 -5.81
N PRO A 22 -5.09 -7.17 -6.86
CA PRO A 22 -5.43 -8.43 -7.52
C PRO A 22 -5.43 -9.61 -6.53
N THR A 23 -6.26 -10.62 -6.79
CA THR A 23 -6.35 -11.82 -5.92
C THR A 23 -5.00 -12.49 -5.70
N LYS A 24 -4.15 -12.52 -6.74
CA LYS A 24 -2.78 -13.06 -6.67
C LYS A 24 -1.94 -12.33 -5.61
N LEU A 25 -1.97 -10.99 -5.62
CA LEU A 25 -1.25 -10.18 -4.65
C LEU A 25 -1.82 -10.33 -3.24
N GLN A 26 -3.15 -10.42 -3.10
CA GLN A 26 -3.78 -10.68 -1.79
C GLN A 26 -3.31 -12.02 -1.19
N ALA A 27 -3.21 -13.07 -2.02
CA ALA A 27 -2.68 -14.37 -1.60
C ALA A 27 -1.20 -14.26 -1.19
N ALA A 28 -0.37 -13.55 -1.95
CA ALA A 28 1.03 -13.33 -1.60
C ALA A 28 1.22 -12.62 -0.24
N TYR A 29 0.40 -11.60 0.05
CA TYR A 29 0.41 -10.98 1.38
C TYR A 29 0.07 -11.97 2.49
N ALA A 30 -0.96 -12.80 2.29
CA ALA A 30 -1.36 -13.83 3.26
C ALA A 30 -0.25 -14.89 3.45
N ASP A 31 0.37 -15.35 2.37
CA ASP A 31 1.47 -16.31 2.41
C ASP A 31 2.71 -15.72 3.10
N TYR A 32 2.98 -14.43 2.90
CA TYR A 32 4.08 -13.74 3.58
C TYR A 32 3.80 -13.57 5.08
N ASP A 33 2.58 -13.16 5.45
CA ASP A 33 2.14 -13.09 6.84
C ASP A 33 2.19 -14.46 7.54
N ALA A 34 1.95 -15.55 6.79
CA ALA A 34 2.09 -16.91 7.26
C ALA A 34 3.53 -17.45 7.25
N GLY A 35 4.51 -16.68 6.75
CA GLY A 35 5.91 -17.11 6.61
C GLY A 35 6.16 -18.18 5.55
N THR A 36 5.25 -18.35 4.60
CA THR A 36 5.32 -19.34 3.51
C THR A 36 6.16 -18.84 2.34
N ILE A 37 6.18 -17.53 2.09
CA ILE A 37 7.05 -16.90 1.10
C ILE A 37 7.99 -15.89 1.76
N THR A 38 9.11 -15.60 1.11
CA THR A 38 10.06 -14.58 1.54
C THR A 38 9.55 -13.18 1.21
N LYS A 39 10.20 -12.16 1.77
CA LYS A 39 9.92 -10.76 1.44
C LYS A 39 10.18 -10.48 -0.04
N ASP A 40 11.28 -10.98 -0.60
CA ASP A 40 11.61 -10.81 -2.02
C ASP A 40 10.55 -11.42 -2.95
N GLN A 41 9.94 -12.54 -2.54
CA GLN A 41 8.84 -13.16 -3.29
C GLN A 41 7.56 -12.31 -3.22
N LEU A 42 7.23 -11.74 -2.06
CA LEU A 42 6.14 -10.77 -1.94
C LEU A 42 6.40 -9.54 -2.81
N GLU A 43 7.62 -9.00 -2.77
CA GLU A 43 8.01 -7.83 -3.58
C GLU A 43 7.86 -8.12 -5.08
N ALA A 44 8.27 -9.30 -5.56
CA ALA A 44 8.07 -9.69 -6.96
C ALA A 44 6.59 -9.67 -7.39
N GLU A 45 5.68 -10.13 -6.53
CA GLU A 45 4.23 -10.09 -6.79
C GLU A 45 3.67 -8.66 -6.73
N GLN A 46 4.21 -7.81 -5.85
CA GLN A 46 3.87 -6.39 -5.84
C GLN A 46 4.34 -5.68 -7.13
N ASP A 47 5.57 -5.95 -7.59
CA ASP A 47 6.13 -5.44 -8.85
C ASP A 47 5.24 -5.79 -10.04
N GLU A 48 4.78 -7.04 -10.11
CA GLU A 48 3.88 -7.51 -11.16
C GLU A 48 2.54 -6.76 -11.14
N ALA A 49 1.94 -6.60 -9.95
CA ALA A 49 0.68 -5.88 -9.80
C ALA A 49 0.80 -4.38 -10.12
N VAL A 50 1.93 -3.75 -9.75
CA VAL A 50 2.23 -2.36 -10.15
C VAL A 50 2.32 -2.25 -11.66
N ARG A 51 3.04 -3.17 -12.31
CA ARG A 51 3.20 -3.18 -13.77
C ARG A 51 1.87 -3.34 -14.49
N ASP A 52 1.01 -4.26 -14.05
CA ASP A 52 -0.33 -4.44 -14.61
C ASP A 52 -1.20 -3.18 -14.42
N SER A 53 -1.15 -2.56 -13.23
CA SER A 53 -1.89 -1.32 -12.95
C SER A 53 -1.49 -0.19 -13.90
N ILE A 54 -0.19 0.02 -14.08
CA ILE A 54 0.36 1.03 -15.00
C ILE A 54 -0.05 0.73 -16.44
N SER A 55 0.23 -0.48 -16.94
CA SER A 55 -0.04 -0.83 -18.34
C SER A 55 -1.54 -0.73 -18.69
N ARG A 56 -2.42 -1.13 -17.77
CA ARG A 56 -3.87 -1.02 -17.98
C ARG A 56 -4.34 0.43 -17.98
N MET A 57 -3.77 1.28 -17.12
CA MET A 57 -4.14 2.69 -17.05
C MET A 57 -3.63 3.47 -18.26
N GLU A 58 -2.42 3.18 -18.73
CA GLU A 58 -1.90 3.72 -20.00
C GLU A 58 -2.79 3.33 -21.18
N ALA A 59 -3.27 2.08 -21.22
CA ALA A 59 -4.15 1.59 -22.28
C ALA A 59 -5.53 2.29 -22.32
N THR A 60 -5.95 2.95 -21.24
CA THR A 60 -7.18 3.76 -21.28
C THR A 60 -6.98 5.12 -21.94
N GLY A 61 -5.74 5.48 -22.30
CA GLY A 61 -5.37 6.85 -22.68
C GLY A 61 -5.37 7.80 -21.48
N SER A 62 -5.31 7.29 -20.24
CA SER A 62 -5.29 8.14 -19.06
C SER A 62 -4.04 9.03 -19.11
N PRO A 63 -4.21 10.33 -18.88
CA PRO A 63 -3.10 11.28 -18.89
C PRO A 63 -2.23 11.25 -17.64
N ILE A 64 -2.82 10.76 -16.55
CA ILE A 64 -2.21 10.69 -15.23
C ILE A 64 -2.32 9.24 -14.82
N VAL A 65 -1.17 8.65 -14.57
CA VAL A 65 -1.03 7.23 -14.27
C VAL A 65 -0.55 7.08 -12.84
N SER A 66 -1.18 6.16 -12.10
CA SER A 66 -0.80 5.76 -10.75
C SER A 66 -0.39 4.29 -10.74
N ASP A 67 0.49 3.92 -9.81
CA ASP A 67 0.88 2.53 -9.55
C ASP A 67 -0.19 1.74 -8.79
N GLY A 68 -1.28 2.41 -8.37
CA GLY A 68 -2.39 1.82 -7.63
C GLY A 68 -2.05 1.46 -6.18
N GLU A 69 -0.93 1.95 -5.64
CA GLU A 69 -0.46 1.68 -4.26
C GLU A 69 -0.36 0.18 -3.92
N GLN A 70 -0.05 -0.65 -4.92
CA GLN A 70 -0.06 -2.11 -4.76
C GLN A 70 0.94 -2.57 -3.68
N ARG A 71 2.07 -1.86 -3.54
CA ARG A 71 3.11 -2.08 -2.52
C ARG A 71 2.74 -1.61 -1.12
N TRP A 72 1.88 -0.61 -0.98
CA TRP A 72 1.73 0.11 0.28
C TRP A 72 0.65 -0.51 1.16
N SER A 73 1.08 -1.28 2.16
CA SER A 73 0.18 -2.00 3.06
C SER A 73 -0.74 -1.09 3.90
N SER A 74 -0.37 0.18 4.10
CA SER A 74 -1.11 1.14 4.92
C SER A 74 -0.66 2.57 4.67
N PHE A 75 -1.59 3.52 4.56
CA PHE A 75 -1.27 4.95 4.43
C PHE A 75 -0.53 5.54 5.65
N ALA A 76 -0.64 4.92 6.82
CA ALA A 76 -0.07 5.45 8.07
C ALA A 76 1.11 4.63 8.61
N THR A 77 1.19 3.34 8.27
CA THR A 77 2.16 2.43 8.89
C THR A 77 3.14 1.79 7.91
N TYR A 78 3.04 2.07 6.60
CA TYR A 78 4.00 1.56 5.61
C TYR A 78 5.50 1.82 5.95
N PRO A 79 5.91 2.90 6.64
CA PRO A 79 7.33 3.12 6.95
C PRO A 79 7.88 2.21 8.04
N ILE A 80 7.00 1.52 8.77
CA ILE A 80 7.32 0.82 10.03
C ILE A 80 6.84 -0.63 10.09
N THR A 81 6.15 -1.14 9.06
CA THR A 81 5.74 -2.55 8.94
C THR A 81 5.72 -2.95 7.49
N ASP A 82 5.99 -4.22 7.18
CA ASP A 82 5.89 -4.71 5.80
C ASP A 82 4.41 -4.89 5.41
N THR A 83 3.58 -5.45 6.31
CA THR A 83 2.15 -5.69 6.06
C THR A 83 1.24 -5.02 7.09
N LEU A 84 -0.05 -4.89 6.74
CA LEU A 84 -1.07 -4.34 7.63
C LEU A 84 -1.32 -5.24 8.86
N ALA A 85 -1.02 -6.53 8.76
CA ALA A 85 -1.13 -7.49 9.87
C ALA A 85 -0.01 -7.31 10.92
N GLY A 86 0.99 -6.47 10.64
CA GLY A 86 2.11 -6.21 11.54
C GLY A 86 3.35 -7.08 11.29
N THR A 87 3.36 -7.88 10.23
CA THR A 87 4.54 -8.65 9.82
C THR A 87 5.65 -7.70 9.40
N GLY A 88 6.87 -7.99 9.85
CA GLY A 88 8.03 -7.16 9.52
C GLY A 88 8.05 -5.80 10.22
N LEU A 89 7.45 -5.68 11.40
CA LEU A 89 7.47 -4.47 12.21
C LEU A 89 8.90 -3.95 12.50
N ALA A 90 9.07 -2.63 12.51
CA ALA A 90 10.34 -1.99 12.82
C ALA A 90 10.77 -2.23 14.29
N PRO A 91 12.07 -2.12 14.61
CA PRO A 91 12.56 -2.31 15.98
C PRO A 91 11.88 -1.39 16.99
N ASN A 92 11.77 -1.86 18.23
CA ASN A 92 11.17 -1.13 19.36
C ASN A 92 9.67 -0.78 19.19
N LEU A 93 8.96 -1.55 18.38
CA LEU A 93 7.51 -1.45 18.24
C LEU A 93 6.84 -2.78 18.61
N ALA A 94 5.64 -2.70 19.15
CA ALA A 94 4.73 -3.82 19.32
C ALA A 94 3.47 -3.59 18.47
N GLY A 95 3.02 -4.62 17.76
CA GLY A 95 1.81 -4.55 16.92
C GLY A 95 0.51 -4.39 17.72
N THR A 96 0.55 -4.56 19.03
CA THR A 96 -0.62 -4.49 19.93
C THR A 96 -0.45 -3.42 21.01
N GLY A 97 -1.57 -2.93 21.52
CA GLY A 97 -1.62 -2.02 22.67
C GLY A 97 -1.30 -0.56 22.32
N GLY A 98 -1.26 -0.23 21.03
CA GLY A 98 -1.17 1.16 20.58
C GLY A 98 -2.54 1.78 20.39
N GLN A 99 -2.56 3.05 20.01
CA GLN A 99 -3.77 3.84 19.87
C GLN A 99 -4.55 3.44 18.60
N TYR A 100 -5.86 3.26 18.73
CA TYR A 100 -6.74 3.13 17.58
C TYR A 100 -6.92 4.48 16.88
N PHE A 101 -6.87 4.46 15.55
CA PHE A 101 -7.03 5.59 14.66
C PHE A 101 -7.78 5.16 13.39
N ALA A 102 -8.28 6.11 12.60
CA ALA A 102 -9.15 5.83 11.46
C ALA A 102 -10.34 4.94 11.87
N ILE A 103 -11.20 5.49 12.74
CA ILE A 103 -12.42 4.82 13.23
C ILE A 103 -13.53 5.09 12.22
N PHE A 104 -14.00 4.04 11.57
CA PHE A 104 -15.01 4.12 10.52
C PHE A 104 -16.41 3.83 11.08
N ALA A 105 -17.44 4.37 10.41
CA ALA A 105 -18.82 4.25 10.84
C ALA A 105 -19.36 2.81 10.83
N ASP A 106 -18.72 1.91 10.06
CA ASP A 106 -19.02 0.49 9.99
C ASP A 106 -18.32 -0.34 11.09
N GLY A 107 -17.63 0.33 12.02
CA GLY A 107 -16.94 -0.29 13.15
C GLY A 107 -15.51 -0.75 12.85
N HIS A 108 -15.05 -0.68 11.60
CA HIS A 108 -13.65 -0.94 11.29
C HIS A 108 -12.76 0.14 11.90
N HIS A 109 -11.59 -0.25 12.36
CA HIS A 109 -10.57 0.66 12.86
C HIS A 109 -9.17 0.17 12.50
N ARG A 110 -8.20 1.08 12.54
CA ARG A 110 -6.78 0.76 12.46
C ARG A 110 -6.11 1.01 13.80
N GLN A 111 -5.04 0.30 14.09
CA GLN A 111 -4.26 0.48 15.32
C GLN A 111 -2.84 0.90 14.94
N LEU A 112 -2.32 1.95 15.56
CA LEU A 112 -0.90 2.28 15.45
C LEU A 112 -0.09 1.28 16.30
N PRO A 113 1.11 0.87 15.88
CA PRO A 113 2.03 0.14 16.74
C PRO A 113 2.41 0.95 17.99
N ARG A 114 2.63 0.27 19.11
CA ARG A 114 3.07 0.89 20.37
C ARG A 114 4.60 0.92 20.46
N LEU A 115 5.18 2.05 20.84
CA LEU A 115 6.60 2.13 21.22
C LEU A 115 6.89 1.26 22.45
N THR A 116 7.86 0.36 22.36
CA THR A 116 8.33 -0.47 23.47
C THR A 116 9.66 0.02 24.06
N GLY A 117 10.38 0.87 23.34
CA GLY A 117 11.69 1.39 23.74
C GLY A 117 12.24 2.41 22.75
N GLY A 118 13.44 2.91 23.03
CA GLY A 118 14.15 3.85 22.16
C GLY A 118 15.47 3.26 21.61
N PRO A 119 16.01 3.83 20.51
CA PRO A 119 15.40 4.88 19.71
C PRO A 119 14.32 4.33 18.75
N PHE A 120 13.34 5.15 18.40
CA PHE A 120 12.42 4.87 17.29
C PHE A 120 13.18 4.91 15.96
N LYS A 121 12.88 3.99 15.04
CA LYS A 121 13.48 3.94 13.70
C LYS A 121 12.42 3.54 12.67
N TYR A 122 12.42 4.23 11.54
CA TYR A 122 11.76 3.75 10.34
C TYR A 122 12.48 2.53 9.77
N LYS A 123 11.73 1.63 9.17
CA LYS A 123 12.25 0.44 8.48
C LYS A 123 12.50 0.71 7.00
N THR A 124 11.61 1.47 6.38
CA THR A 124 11.68 1.85 4.98
C THR A 124 11.81 3.37 4.89
N PHE A 125 12.61 3.84 3.93
CA PHE A 125 12.67 5.25 3.58
C PHE A 125 11.37 5.62 2.86
N ALA A 126 10.82 6.80 3.18
CA ALA A 126 9.64 7.36 2.54
C ALA A 126 10.04 8.24 1.35
#